data_AF-A0A843GHC1-F1
#
_entry.id   AF-A0A843GHC1-F1
#
_cell.length_a   1.000
_cell.length_b   1.000
_cell.length_c   1.000
_cell.angle_alpha   90.00
_cell.angle_beta   90.00
_cell.angle_gamma   90.00
#
_symmetry.space_group_name_H-M   'P 1'
#
loop_
_entity.id
_entity.type
_entity.pdbx_description
1 polymer ?
#
loop_
_entity_poly.entity_id
_entity_poly.type
_entity_poly.pdbx_seq_one_letter_code
_entity_poly.pdbx_strand_id
1 'polypeptide(L)'
;MKKVILIAFYFNQVNEIASKRLRALAKYLPQFGWEPIVIVPDLGFIPKENDDLNCRIIYTEYEDMFGHFSNKFKKSKSVDSKDSNDSKNSKDSKDSKDPVEFNDEKLKDSTSFSNPIVSKAISMAGEVFAYPDGMKYWHESALKEASKIMDDEEIDAIISSSWPITCHTIAKDLKEKHDIPWIADLRDLWNLNPYVSHTFIREYFEKRLELKTFENADALTTTTDLAAETLSTLHPSSKIVPILSGYDNDDFKFLEELVSKRDDFSTELSEKLKFIYAGSLYGGKRDPNYLFEAIRQLEDENKLDSSKISIEFYGDSTGLEEIANRYGLLDIVHIGGKIAHEEVLKKQLNSDVLLLISWDDEKEKMFIPG
;
A
#
# COMPACT_ATOMS: atom_id res chain seq x y z
N MET A 1 -26.79 -8.39 -16.25
CA MET A 1 -25.39 -8.51 -15.80
C MET A 1 -25.44 -8.53 -14.29
N LYS A 2 -24.69 -9.41 -13.61
CA LYS A 2 -24.67 -9.43 -12.15
C LYS A 2 -23.89 -8.22 -11.63
N LYS A 3 -24.24 -7.66 -10.47
CA LYS A 3 -23.55 -6.49 -9.90
C LYS A 3 -22.74 -6.88 -8.67
N VAL A 4 -21.51 -6.39 -8.58
CA VAL A 4 -20.64 -6.62 -7.43
C VAL A 4 -20.12 -5.30 -6.88
N ILE A 5 -20.26 -5.09 -5.58
CA ILE A 5 -19.65 -3.96 -4.89
C ILE A 5 -18.22 -4.33 -4.51
N LEU A 6 -17.27 -3.48 -4.91
CA LEU A 6 -15.86 -3.58 -4.52
C LEU A 6 -15.58 -2.49 -3.46
N ILE A 7 -15.21 -2.89 -2.24
CA ILE A 7 -14.80 -1.94 -1.18
C ILE A 7 -13.28 -1.87 -1.13
N ALA A 8 -12.73 -0.72 -1.51
CA ALA A 8 -11.30 -0.55 -1.67
C ALA A 8 -10.85 0.87 -1.32
N PHE A 9 -9.99 0.98 -0.31
CA PHE A 9 -9.40 2.28 0.01
C PHE A 9 -8.38 2.71 -1.04
N TYR A 10 -7.53 1.77 -1.46
CA TYR A 10 -6.57 1.95 -2.52
C TYR A 10 -7.08 1.36 -3.83
N PHE A 11 -7.46 2.24 -4.75
CA PHE A 11 -7.96 1.85 -6.07
C PHE A 11 -7.56 2.85 -7.16
N ASN A 12 -7.50 4.15 -6.88
CA ASN A 12 -7.07 5.16 -7.85
C ASN A 12 -5.60 5.57 -7.69
N GLN A 13 -4.93 5.03 -6.68
CA GLN A 13 -3.51 5.21 -6.45
C GLN A 13 -2.75 4.23 -7.37
N VAL A 14 -2.60 4.55 -8.65
CA VAL A 14 -2.04 3.63 -9.66
C VAL A 14 -0.61 3.15 -9.36
N ASN A 15 0.16 3.90 -8.57
CA ASN A 15 1.49 3.53 -8.12
C ASN A 15 1.52 2.73 -6.80
N GLU A 16 0.37 2.58 -6.13
CA GLU A 16 0.26 1.76 -4.92
C GLU A 16 -0.02 0.30 -5.29
N ILE A 17 0.82 -0.61 -4.81
CA ILE A 17 0.67 -2.05 -5.07
C ILE A 17 -0.69 -2.58 -4.61
N ALA A 18 -1.29 -1.93 -3.61
CA ALA A 18 -2.61 -2.25 -3.09
C ALA A 18 -3.75 -2.05 -4.10
N SER A 19 -3.60 -1.13 -5.06
CA SER A 19 -4.64 -0.85 -6.05
C SER A 19 -4.62 -1.85 -7.21
N LYS A 20 -3.45 -2.35 -7.59
CA LYS A 20 -3.22 -3.12 -8.83
C LYS A 20 -4.14 -4.32 -8.97
N ARG A 21 -4.19 -5.19 -7.95
CA ARG A 21 -4.99 -6.43 -7.99
C ARG A 21 -6.48 -6.16 -8.21
N LEU A 22 -7.05 -5.23 -7.45
CA LEU A 22 -8.49 -4.99 -7.50
C LEU A 22 -8.89 -4.17 -8.73
N ARG A 23 -8.04 -3.26 -9.21
CA ARG A 23 -8.22 -2.57 -10.50
C ARG A 23 -8.26 -3.57 -11.66
N ALA A 24 -7.29 -4.49 -11.71
CA ALA A 24 -7.28 -5.54 -12.71
C ALA A 24 -8.54 -6.41 -12.61
N LEU A 25 -8.95 -6.82 -11.40
CA LEU A 25 -10.20 -7.56 -11.21
C LEU A 25 -11.42 -6.79 -11.74
N ALA A 26 -11.56 -5.51 -11.38
CA ALA A 26 -12.65 -4.64 -11.86
C ALA A 26 -12.66 -4.50 -13.40
N LYS A 27 -11.49 -4.43 -14.03
CA LYS A 27 -11.34 -4.37 -15.49
C LYS A 27 -11.84 -5.65 -16.18
N TYR A 28 -11.52 -6.83 -15.62
CA TYR A 28 -11.78 -8.12 -16.26
C TYR A 28 -13.13 -8.74 -15.89
N LEU A 29 -13.74 -8.37 -14.75
CA LEU A 29 -15.05 -8.87 -14.29
C LEU A 29 -16.19 -8.78 -15.34
N PRO A 30 -16.32 -7.69 -16.12
CA PRO A 30 -17.35 -7.58 -17.18
C PRO A 30 -17.28 -8.68 -18.23
N GLN A 31 -16.09 -9.23 -18.52
CA GLN A 31 -15.91 -10.35 -19.46
C GLN A 31 -16.56 -11.64 -18.94
N PHE A 32 -16.81 -11.72 -17.63
CA PHE A 32 -17.47 -12.83 -16.96
C PHE A 32 -18.93 -12.51 -16.57
N GLY A 33 -19.50 -11.43 -17.10
CA GLY A 33 -20.90 -11.05 -16.86
C GLY A 33 -21.15 -10.35 -15.53
N TRP A 34 -20.12 -9.74 -14.94
CA TRP A 34 -20.20 -8.97 -13.69
C TRP A 34 -19.92 -7.49 -13.92
N GLU A 35 -20.75 -6.64 -13.35
CA GLU A 35 -20.63 -5.18 -13.34
C GLU A 35 -20.03 -4.73 -11.99
N PRO A 36 -18.78 -4.24 -11.97
CA PRO A 36 -18.16 -3.77 -10.75
C PRO A 36 -18.59 -2.33 -10.41
N ILE A 37 -19.01 -2.15 -9.16
CA ILE A 37 -19.28 -0.84 -8.54
C ILE A 37 -18.24 -0.65 -7.43
N VAL A 38 -17.31 0.26 -7.60
CA VAL A 38 -16.17 0.43 -6.68
C VAL A 38 -16.44 1.59 -5.73
N ILE A 39 -16.41 1.33 -4.42
CA ILE A 39 -16.54 2.35 -3.38
C ILE A 39 -15.13 2.72 -2.90
N VAL A 40 -14.78 3.99 -3.07
CA VAL A 40 -13.45 4.54 -2.77
C VAL A 40 -13.56 5.84 -1.96
N PRO A 41 -12.57 6.19 -1.13
CA PRO A 41 -12.53 7.50 -0.48
C PRO A 41 -12.19 8.59 -1.50
N ASP A 42 -12.78 9.77 -1.34
CA ASP A 42 -12.33 10.99 -2.01
C ASP A 42 -11.16 11.59 -1.22
N LEU A 43 -9.94 11.38 -1.70
CA LEU A 43 -8.74 11.92 -1.06
C LEU A 43 -8.43 13.36 -1.48
N GLY A 44 -9.15 13.95 -2.44
CA GLY A 44 -9.02 15.35 -2.87
C GLY A 44 -7.73 15.73 -3.62
N PHE A 45 -6.62 15.00 -3.45
CA PHE A 45 -5.34 15.25 -4.15
C PHE A 45 -5.04 14.23 -5.26
N ILE A 46 -5.81 13.16 -5.36
CA ILE A 46 -5.68 12.17 -6.43
C ILE A 46 -6.66 12.56 -7.53
N PRO A 47 -6.20 12.75 -8.78
CA PRO A 47 -7.08 12.94 -9.90
C PRO A 47 -8.13 11.82 -9.95
N LYS A 48 -9.39 12.20 -10.17
CA LYS A 48 -10.44 11.23 -10.49
C LYS A 48 -10.17 10.78 -11.92
N GLU A 49 -9.33 9.77 -12.07
CA GLU A 49 -9.02 9.19 -13.37
C GLU A 49 -10.32 8.59 -13.94
N ASN A 50 -10.69 9.04 -15.13
CA ASN A 50 -11.63 8.34 -15.99
C ASN A 50 -10.83 7.30 -16.78
N ASP A 51 -10.29 6.32 -16.08
CA ASP A 51 -9.75 5.17 -16.78
C ASP A 51 -10.90 4.48 -17.52
N ASP A 52 -10.63 3.95 -18.72
CA ASP A 52 -11.54 3.05 -19.45
C ASP A 52 -11.71 1.69 -18.73
N LEU A 53 -11.70 1.70 -17.40
CA LEU A 53 -12.16 0.62 -16.58
C LEU A 53 -13.67 0.54 -16.78
N ASN A 54 -14.14 -0.59 -17.29
CA ASN A 54 -15.56 -0.89 -17.45
C ASN A 54 -16.26 -1.09 -16.09
N CYS A 55 -16.12 -0.13 -15.17
CA CYS A 55 -16.61 -0.15 -13.80
C CYS A 55 -17.21 1.21 -13.41
N ARG A 56 -18.10 1.21 -12.41
CA ARG A 56 -18.68 2.42 -11.84
C ARG A 56 -17.95 2.78 -10.55
N ILE A 57 -17.23 3.91 -10.52
CA ILE A 57 -16.52 4.36 -9.32
C ILE A 57 -17.36 5.36 -8.54
N ILE A 58 -17.52 5.11 -7.24
CA ILE A 58 -18.27 5.94 -6.29
C ILE A 58 -17.30 6.48 -5.25
N TYR A 59 -17.11 7.79 -5.29
CA TYR A 59 -16.28 8.52 -4.33
C TYR A 59 -17.11 8.90 -3.11
N THR A 60 -16.56 8.65 -1.92
CA THR A 60 -17.22 8.92 -0.65
C THR A 60 -16.35 9.78 0.24
N GLU A 61 -16.96 10.59 1.11
CA GLU A 61 -16.23 11.52 1.96
C GLU A 61 -15.24 10.77 2.87
N TYR A 62 -14.00 11.27 2.93
CA TYR A 62 -12.98 10.79 3.84
C TYR A 62 -12.36 11.96 4.59
N GLU A 63 -12.30 11.83 5.91
CA GLU A 63 -11.56 12.72 6.79
C GLU A 63 -10.42 11.93 7.40
N ASP A 64 -9.17 12.35 7.17
CA ASP A 64 -8.03 11.69 7.79
C ASP A 64 -8.05 11.87 9.32
N MET A 65 -7.31 11.01 10.03
CA MET A 65 -7.27 11.01 11.49
C MET A 65 -6.93 12.40 12.08
N PHE A 66 -5.98 13.12 11.49
CA PHE A 66 -5.55 14.42 11.97
C PHE A 66 -6.60 15.50 11.72
N GLY A 67 -7.25 15.47 10.55
CA GLY A 67 -8.43 16.26 10.20
C GLY A 67 -9.53 16.08 11.25
N HIS A 68 -9.89 14.83 11.54
CA HIS A 68 -10.95 14.51 12.48
C HIS A 68 -10.65 15.04 13.90
N PHE A 69 -9.42 14.86 14.40
CA PHE A 69 -9.04 15.43 15.71
C PHE A 69 -8.99 16.96 15.68
N SER A 70 -8.37 17.57 14.67
CA SER A 70 -8.21 19.03 14.58
C SER A 70 -9.56 19.76 14.44
N ASN A 71 -10.50 19.21 13.67
CA ASN A 71 -11.86 19.74 13.53
C ASN A 71 -12.67 19.58 14.81
N LYS A 72 -12.46 18.52 15.59
CA LYS A 72 -13.06 18.35 16.92
C LYS A 72 -12.51 19.35 17.93
N PHE A 73 -11.22 19.67 17.88
CA PHE A 73 -10.61 20.74 18.68
C PHE A 73 -11.06 22.15 18.26
N LYS A 74 -11.29 22.40 16.96
CA LYS A 74 -11.88 23.66 16.48
C LYS A 74 -13.36 23.80 16.89
N LYS A 75 -14.17 22.74 16.76
CA LYS A 75 -15.55 22.72 17.26
C LYS A 75 -15.63 22.88 18.78
N SER A 76 -14.65 22.36 19.53
CA SER A 76 -14.56 22.55 20.98
C SER A 76 -14.18 23.98 21.37
N LYS A 77 -13.39 24.70 20.55
CA LYS A 77 -13.07 26.12 20.78
C LYS A 77 -14.17 27.08 20.32
N SER A 78 -15.06 26.66 19.43
CA SER A 78 -16.16 27.51 18.94
C SER A 78 -17.41 27.52 19.85
N VAL A 79 -17.39 26.86 21.01
CA VAL A 79 -18.50 26.90 21.97
C VAL A 79 -18.30 27.97 23.06
N ASP A 80 -17.07 28.48 23.25
CA ASP A 80 -16.77 29.54 24.23
C ASP A 80 -16.09 30.76 23.58
N SER A 81 -16.84 31.51 22.77
CA SER A 81 -16.61 32.95 22.57
C SER A 81 -17.81 33.58 21.86
N LYS A 82 -18.83 33.97 22.64
CA LYS A 82 -19.71 35.08 22.28
C LYS A 82 -19.05 36.38 22.74
N ASP A 83 -19.20 37.40 21.89
CA ASP A 83 -18.81 38.81 22.04
C ASP A 83 -17.29 39.05 21.90
N SER A 84 -16.77 39.90 21.00
CA SER A 84 -17.24 41.22 20.56
C SER A 84 -16.48 41.71 19.30
N ASN A 85 -17.01 42.81 18.75
CA ASN A 85 -16.76 43.42 17.45
C ASN A 85 -15.33 43.86 17.06
N ASP A 86 -15.20 43.94 15.73
CA ASP A 86 -14.66 45.04 14.91
C ASP A 86 -13.22 45.07 14.37
N SER A 87 -13.20 45.07 13.03
CA SER A 87 -12.46 45.94 12.13
C SER A 87 -11.18 45.44 11.42
N LYS A 88 -11.33 45.33 10.09
CA LYS A 88 -10.44 45.74 8.99
C LYS A 88 -8.95 45.33 9.02
N ASN A 89 -8.53 44.54 8.04
CA ASN A 89 -8.00 45.09 6.78
C ASN A 89 -7.64 43.99 5.76
N SER A 90 -7.94 44.32 4.51
CA SER A 90 -7.54 43.66 3.27
C SER A 90 -6.02 43.62 3.08
N LYS A 91 -5.51 42.52 2.50
CA LYS A 91 -4.50 42.58 1.44
C LYS A 91 -4.45 41.28 0.64
N ASP A 92 -4.70 41.41 -0.65
CA ASP A 92 -4.46 40.43 -1.69
C ASP A 92 -2.97 40.09 -1.80
N SER A 93 -2.67 38.81 -2.02
CA SER A 93 -1.56 38.39 -2.86
C SER A 93 -1.85 37.02 -3.44
N LYS A 94 -2.02 37.00 -4.77
CA LYS A 94 -1.87 35.82 -5.63
C LYS A 94 -0.51 35.19 -5.36
N ASP A 95 -0.45 33.87 -5.25
CA ASP A 95 0.67 33.08 -5.77
C ASP A 95 0.23 31.63 -6.01
N SER A 96 0.79 31.10 -7.10
CA SER A 96 0.62 29.78 -7.70
C SER A 96 0.90 28.64 -6.72
N LYS A 97 0.04 27.61 -6.72
CA LYS A 97 0.25 26.36 -5.98
C LYS A 97 0.73 25.28 -6.95
N ASP A 98 2.03 25.01 -6.88
CA ASP A 98 2.61 23.73 -7.31
C ASP A 98 2.12 22.59 -6.37
N PRO A 99 2.14 21.32 -6.82
CA PRO A 99 1.66 20.21 -6.02
C PRO A 99 2.62 19.96 -4.85
N VAL A 100 2.06 19.87 -3.65
CA VAL A 100 2.81 19.57 -2.42
C VAL A 100 3.16 18.08 -2.42
N GLU A 101 4.43 17.78 -2.66
CA GLU A 101 5.07 16.53 -2.25
C GLU A 101 4.89 16.34 -0.73
N PHE A 102 4.47 15.14 -0.34
CA PHE A 102 4.47 14.69 1.06
C PHE A 102 5.94 14.55 1.52
N ASN A 103 6.52 15.66 1.96
CA ASN A 103 7.78 15.67 2.69
C ASN A 103 7.52 15.32 4.16
N ASP A 104 7.92 14.11 4.54
CA ASP A 104 7.96 13.58 5.92
C ASP A 104 8.98 14.32 6.83
N GLU A 105 9.58 15.42 6.39
CA GLU A 105 10.62 16.14 7.15
C GLU A 105 10.10 17.14 8.19
N LYS A 106 8.78 17.39 8.29
CA LYS A 106 8.22 18.35 9.27
C LYS A 106 7.76 17.73 10.61
N LEU A 107 8.50 16.72 11.09
CA LEU A 107 8.42 16.24 12.47
C LEU A 107 9.75 16.39 13.24
N LYS A 108 10.73 17.11 12.70
CA LYS A 108 11.98 17.46 13.39
C LYS A 108 12.10 18.96 13.59
N ASP A 109 11.31 19.50 14.52
CA ASP A 109 11.72 20.57 15.44
C ASP A 109 10.50 21.18 16.15
N SER A 110 10.08 20.53 17.24
CA SER A 110 9.77 21.19 18.51
C SER A 110 9.16 20.16 19.46
N THR A 111 10.00 19.53 20.27
CA THR A 111 9.76 19.15 21.68
C THR A 111 10.83 18.13 22.09
N SER A 112 11.90 18.64 22.69
CA SER A 112 12.81 17.85 23.50
C SER A 112 12.04 17.26 24.69
N PHE A 113 11.52 16.05 24.55
CA PHE A 113 11.17 15.19 25.68
C PHE A 113 11.76 13.79 25.45
N SER A 114 13.04 13.67 25.79
CA SER A 114 13.84 12.44 25.81
C SER A 114 13.46 11.53 27.00
N ASN A 115 12.17 11.19 27.14
CA ASN A 115 11.73 10.20 28.10
C ASN A 115 11.11 8.98 27.38
N PRO A 116 11.75 7.79 27.42
CA PRO A 116 11.27 6.57 26.78
C PRO A 116 9.84 6.15 27.18
N ILE A 117 9.40 6.56 28.37
CA ILE A 117 8.05 6.27 28.87
C ILE A 117 7.00 7.15 28.16
N VAL A 118 7.35 8.40 27.85
CA VAL A 118 6.46 9.35 27.17
C VAL A 118 6.34 9.01 25.68
N SER A 119 7.44 8.67 25.01
CA SER A 119 7.39 8.19 23.62
C SER A 119 6.61 6.88 23.49
N LYS A 120 6.76 5.96 24.45
CA LYS A 120 5.97 4.72 24.51
C LYS A 120 4.48 5.00 24.77
N ALA A 121 4.14 5.96 25.62
CA ALA A 121 2.76 6.37 25.86
C ALA A 121 2.11 7.03 24.63
N ILE A 122 2.85 7.88 23.91
CA ILE A 122 2.41 8.50 22.66
C ILE A 122 2.23 7.45 21.56
N SER A 123 3.16 6.51 21.43
CA SER A 123 3.06 5.37 20.51
C SER A 123 1.84 4.50 20.82
N MET A 124 1.61 4.13 22.09
CA MET A 124 0.42 3.37 22.51
C MET A 124 -0.89 4.14 22.27
N ALA A 125 -0.91 5.46 22.51
CA ALA A 125 -2.07 6.28 22.22
C ALA A 125 -2.34 6.34 20.71
N GLY A 126 -1.30 6.50 19.89
CA GLY A 126 -1.37 6.42 18.44
C GLY A 126 -1.91 5.08 17.97
N GLU A 127 -1.45 3.97 18.54
CA GLU A 127 -2.02 2.64 18.27
C GLU A 127 -3.52 2.60 18.60
N VAL A 128 -3.94 3.02 19.79
CA VAL A 128 -5.36 2.97 20.18
C VAL A 128 -6.24 3.86 19.29
N PHE A 129 -5.78 5.07 18.97
CA PHE A 129 -6.54 5.98 18.09
C PHE A 129 -6.55 5.51 16.64
N ALA A 130 -5.52 4.81 16.19
CA ALA A 130 -5.45 4.15 14.89
C ALA A 130 -6.10 2.76 14.88
N TYR A 131 -6.83 2.33 15.90
CA TYR A 131 -7.47 1.01 15.89
C TYR A 131 -8.81 1.03 15.11
N PRO A 132 -9.06 0.10 14.15
CA PRO A 132 -8.14 -0.95 13.69
C PRO A 132 -7.07 -0.45 12.71
N ASP A 133 -7.37 0.60 11.96
CA ASP A 133 -6.40 1.38 11.20
C ASP A 133 -6.80 2.86 11.19
N GLY A 134 -5.90 3.73 10.68
CA GLY A 134 -6.16 5.17 10.58
C GLY A 134 -7.23 5.56 9.57
N MET A 135 -7.69 4.61 8.74
CA MET A 135 -8.68 4.83 7.69
C MET A 135 -10.11 4.57 8.18
N LYS A 136 -10.30 4.17 9.43
CA LYS A 136 -11.62 3.93 10.04
C LYS A 136 -12.62 5.08 9.92
N TYR A 137 -12.14 6.32 9.79
CA TYR A 137 -12.99 7.50 9.60
C TYR A 137 -13.67 7.53 8.22
N TRP A 138 -13.29 6.63 7.31
CA TRP A 138 -13.99 6.37 6.06
C TRP A 138 -15.23 5.49 6.22
N HIS A 139 -15.29 4.70 7.30
CA HIS A 139 -16.29 3.63 7.46
C HIS A 139 -17.72 4.14 7.28
N GLU A 140 -18.11 5.20 8.00
CA GLU A 140 -19.49 5.70 8.00
C GLU A 140 -19.92 6.18 6.61
N SER A 141 -19.08 6.95 5.92
CA SER A 141 -19.36 7.49 4.59
C SER A 141 -19.49 6.37 3.55
N ALA A 142 -18.57 5.40 3.58
CA ALA A 142 -18.58 4.26 2.67
C ALA A 142 -19.80 3.36 2.90
N LEU A 143 -20.08 3.02 4.16
CA LEU A 143 -21.21 2.17 4.55
C LEU A 143 -22.54 2.81 4.11
N LYS A 144 -22.69 4.12 4.32
CA LYS A 144 -23.90 4.87 3.94
C LYS A 144 -24.14 4.85 2.43
N GLU A 145 -23.13 5.16 1.62
CA GLU A 145 -23.32 5.23 0.16
C GLU A 145 -23.48 3.83 -0.45
N ALA A 146 -22.70 2.86 0.01
CA ALA A 146 -22.85 1.47 -0.42
C ALA A 146 -24.23 0.91 -0.05
N SER A 147 -24.70 1.16 1.18
CA SER A 147 -26.05 0.80 1.62
C SER A 147 -27.13 1.38 0.72
N LYS A 148 -27.02 2.67 0.38
CA LYS A 148 -27.97 3.36 -0.48
C LYS A 148 -28.02 2.72 -1.88
N ILE A 149 -26.86 2.41 -2.46
CA ILE A 149 -26.78 1.70 -3.75
C ILE A 149 -27.45 0.33 -3.65
N MET A 150 -27.24 -0.41 -2.55
CA MET A 150 -27.86 -1.72 -2.33
C MET A 150 -29.36 -1.65 -2.06
N ASP A 151 -29.86 -0.52 -1.55
CA ASP A 151 -31.29 -0.27 -1.35
C ASP A 151 -31.96 0.13 -2.69
N ASP A 152 -31.23 0.81 -3.59
CA ASP A 152 -31.72 1.31 -4.88
C ASP A 152 -31.53 0.32 -6.05
N GLU A 153 -30.57 -0.60 -5.96
CA GLU A 153 -30.16 -1.52 -7.02
C GLU A 153 -29.97 -2.95 -6.52
N GLU A 154 -30.28 -3.95 -7.35
CA GLU A 154 -30.01 -5.35 -7.04
C GLU A 154 -28.48 -5.62 -7.12
N ILE A 155 -27.87 -5.92 -5.97
CA ILE A 155 -26.45 -6.26 -5.83
C ILE A 155 -26.32 -7.75 -5.50
N ASP A 156 -25.52 -8.46 -6.29
CA ASP A 156 -25.36 -9.91 -6.18
C ASP A 156 -24.23 -10.34 -5.24
N ALA A 157 -23.22 -9.48 -5.00
CA ALA A 157 -22.08 -9.80 -4.16
C ALA A 157 -21.29 -8.58 -3.68
N ILE A 158 -20.48 -8.78 -2.64
CA ILE A 158 -19.45 -7.84 -2.16
C ILE A 158 -18.08 -8.51 -2.27
N ILE A 159 -17.08 -7.73 -2.69
CA ILE A 159 -15.67 -8.06 -2.52
C ILE A 159 -15.03 -6.89 -1.75
N SER A 160 -14.32 -7.17 -0.67
CA SER A 160 -13.49 -6.17 0.01
C SER A 160 -12.04 -6.60 0.00
N SER A 161 -11.12 -5.65 -0.20
CA SER A 161 -9.68 -5.93 -0.21
C SER A 161 -8.96 -5.09 0.85
N SER A 162 -8.05 -5.70 1.58
CA SER A 162 -7.18 -5.03 2.56
C SER A 162 -5.72 -5.11 2.14
N TRP A 163 -4.80 -4.32 2.69
CA TRP A 163 -4.95 -3.19 3.61
C TRP A 163 -5.65 -1.97 2.97
N PRO A 164 -6.42 -1.14 3.72
CA PRO A 164 -6.71 -1.18 5.16
C PRO A 164 -7.79 -2.20 5.53
N ILE A 165 -7.80 -2.58 6.80
CA ILE A 165 -8.75 -3.51 7.40
C ILE A 165 -10.16 -2.92 7.44
N THR A 166 -10.27 -1.59 7.56
CA THR A 166 -11.53 -0.86 7.50
C THR A 166 -12.42 -1.30 6.33
N CYS A 167 -11.85 -1.63 5.17
CA CYS A 167 -12.58 -2.17 4.01
C CYS A 167 -13.39 -3.42 4.35
N HIS A 168 -12.80 -4.35 5.10
CA HIS A 168 -13.47 -5.57 5.55
C HIS A 168 -14.55 -5.28 6.59
N THR A 169 -14.32 -4.33 7.50
CA THR A 169 -15.36 -3.96 8.48
C THR A 169 -16.59 -3.33 7.84
N ILE A 170 -16.42 -2.52 6.78
CA ILE A 170 -17.53 -1.97 6.00
C ILE A 170 -18.31 -3.11 5.33
N ALA A 171 -17.60 -4.05 4.68
CA ALA A 171 -18.23 -5.16 3.98
C ALA A 171 -18.96 -6.13 4.94
N LYS A 172 -18.41 -6.36 6.14
CA LYS A 172 -19.06 -7.11 7.21
C LYS A 172 -20.39 -6.48 7.59
N ASP A 173 -20.44 -5.16 7.79
CA ASP A 173 -21.67 -4.48 8.21
C ASP A 173 -22.71 -4.42 7.06
N LEU A 174 -22.25 -4.30 5.80
CA LEU A 174 -23.12 -4.45 4.62
C LEU A 174 -23.70 -5.87 4.50
N LYS A 175 -22.87 -6.91 4.71
CA LYS A 175 -23.29 -8.31 4.73
C LYS A 175 -24.36 -8.55 5.79
N GLU A 176 -24.16 -8.05 7.01
CA GLU A 176 -25.15 -8.20 8.10
C GLU A 176 -26.47 -7.48 7.82
N LYS A 177 -26.43 -6.33 7.14
CA LYS A 177 -27.64 -5.56 6.80
C LYS A 177 -28.43 -6.16 5.64
N HIS A 178 -27.75 -6.67 4.62
CA HIS A 178 -28.36 -7.03 3.34
C HIS A 178 -28.34 -8.52 3.00
N ASP A 179 -27.62 -9.35 3.77
CA ASP A 179 -27.52 -10.80 3.60
C ASP A 179 -27.15 -11.28 2.18
N ILE A 180 -26.16 -10.63 1.57
CA ILE A 180 -25.65 -10.99 0.23
C ILE A 180 -24.26 -11.66 0.28
N PRO A 181 -23.85 -12.49 -0.68
CA PRO A 181 -22.53 -13.12 -0.69
C PRO A 181 -21.37 -12.13 -0.55
N TRP A 182 -20.43 -12.41 0.35
CA TRP A 182 -19.23 -11.58 0.58
C TRP A 182 -17.93 -12.39 0.53
N ILE A 183 -17.00 -11.94 -0.33
CA ILE A 183 -15.61 -12.41 -0.39
C ILE A 183 -14.69 -11.37 0.24
N ALA A 184 -13.92 -11.77 1.26
CA ALA A 184 -12.85 -10.94 1.81
C ALA A 184 -11.50 -11.34 1.18
N ASP A 185 -10.89 -10.43 0.42
CA ASP A 185 -9.54 -10.57 -0.16
C ASP A 185 -8.51 -9.92 0.77
N LEU A 186 -7.90 -10.73 1.62
CA LEU A 186 -6.89 -10.25 2.58
C LEU A 186 -5.61 -9.86 1.86
N ARG A 187 -5.30 -10.53 0.73
CA ARG A 187 -3.99 -10.53 0.08
C ARG A 187 -2.94 -11.04 1.06
N ASP A 188 -2.39 -10.13 1.87
CA ASP A 188 -1.54 -10.45 3.01
C ASP A 188 -2.40 -10.76 4.23
N LEU A 189 -1.94 -11.63 5.12
CA LEU A 189 -2.70 -11.94 6.33
C LEU A 189 -2.87 -10.68 7.20
N TRP A 190 -3.84 -10.73 8.12
CA TRP A 190 -4.07 -9.65 9.09
C TRP A 190 -3.28 -9.89 10.39
N ASN A 191 -3.77 -10.72 11.32
CA ASN A 191 -3.04 -10.97 12.58
C ASN A 191 -1.81 -11.85 12.43
N LEU A 192 -1.79 -12.70 11.40
CA LEU A 192 -0.68 -13.62 11.13
C LEU A 192 0.33 -13.06 10.12
N ASN A 193 0.28 -11.74 9.86
CA ASN A 193 1.22 -11.06 9.00
C ASN A 193 2.57 -10.87 9.70
N PRO A 194 3.67 -11.41 9.18
CA PRO A 194 4.97 -11.27 9.83
C PRO A 194 5.60 -9.88 9.64
N TYR A 195 5.01 -9.02 8.80
CA TYR A 195 5.41 -7.61 8.62
C TYR A 195 4.70 -6.63 9.53
N VAL A 196 3.69 -7.07 10.28
CA VAL A 196 2.97 -6.25 11.24
C VAL A 196 3.26 -6.74 12.65
N SER A 197 3.78 -5.84 13.48
CA SER A 197 4.03 -6.12 14.90
C SER A 197 3.27 -5.11 15.74
N HIS A 198 2.54 -5.61 16.74
CA HIS A 198 1.78 -4.80 17.67
C HIS A 198 2.16 -5.15 19.11
N THR A 199 1.76 -4.31 20.05
CA THR A 199 1.84 -4.69 21.48
C THR A 199 0.91 -5.87 21.77
N PHE A 200 1.25 -6.73 22.74
CA PHE A 200 0.43 -7.90 23.11
C PHE A 200 -1.05 -7.57 23.37
N ILE A 201 -1.32 -6.41 23.97
CA ILE A 201 -2.69 -5.94 24.23
C ILE A 201 -3.40 -5.63 22.90
N ARG A 202 -2.71 -4.95 21.98
CA ARG A 202 -3.23 -4.63 20.66
C ARG A 202 -3.48 -5.90 19.84
N GLU A 203 -2.53 -6.84 19.81
CA GLU A 203 -2.69 -8.14 19.14
C GLU A 203 -3.94 -8.90 19.62
N TYR A 204 -4.22 -8.86 20.91
CA TYR A 204 -5.42 -9.49 21.46
C TYR A 204 -6.72 -8.88 20.91
N PHE A 205 -6.78 -7.56 20.80
CA PHE A 205 -7.94 -6.87 20.23
C PHE A 205 -8.03 -7.07 18.72
N GLU A 206 -6.90 -6.97 18.01
CA GLU A 206 -6.81 -7.26 16.57
C GLU A 206 -7.33 -8.65 16.24
N LYS A 207 -6.90 -9.68 16.98
CA LYS A 207 -7.36 -11.07 16.78
C LYS A 207 -8.86 -11.20 17.00
N ARG A 208 -9.39 -10.55 18.05
CA ARG A 208 -10.83 -10.56 18.32
C ARG A 208 -11.62 -9.87 17.23
N LEU A 209 -11.13 -8.77 16.71
CA LEU A 209 -11.79 -8.05 15.63
C LEU A 209 -11.72 -8.83 14.33
N GLU A 210 -10.60 -9.46 14.01
CA GLU A 210 -10.47 -10.32 12.83
C GLU A 210 -11.49 -11.47 12.87
N LEU A 211 -11.54 -12.21 13.98
CA LEU A 211 -12.49 -13.31 14.16
C LEU A 211 -13.94 -12.83 14.00
N LYS A 212 -14.29 -11.69 14.60
CA LYS A 212 -15.62 -11.10 14.47
C LYS A 212 -15.89 -10.60 13.05
N THR A 213 -14.88 -10.08 12.36
CA THR A 213 -15.03 -9.50 11.03
C THR A 213 -15.31 -10.56 9.98
N PHE A 214 -14.66 -11.71 10.09
CA PHE A 214 -14.78 -12.77 9.11
C PHE A 214 -15.77 -13.88 9.49
N GLU A 215 -16.45 -13.77 10.63
CA GLU A 215 -17.43 -14.75 11.12
C GLU A 215 -18.49 -15.13 10.07
N ASN A 216 -18.98 -14.15 9.31
CA ASN A 216 -20.05 -14.32 8.32
C ASN A 216 -19.57 -14.12 6.87
N ALA A 217 -18.26 -14.13 6.63
CA ALA A 217 -17.73 -14.05 5.26
C ALA A 217 -17.96 -15.39 4.53
N ASP A 218 -18.45 -15.34 3.29
CA ASP A 218 -18.73 -16.54 2.50
C ASP A 218 -17.44 -17.19 1.94
N ALA A 219 -16.40 -16.38 1.73
CA ALA A 219 -15.05 -16.86 1.44
C ALA A 219 -13.98 -15.86 1.87
N LEU A 220 -12.83 -16.39 2.28
CA LEU A 220 -11.60 -15.63 2.50
C LEU A 220 -10.62 -15.97 1.38
N THR A 221 -9.90 -14.97 0.87
CA THR A 221 -8.88 -15.17 -0.14
C THR A 221 -7.56 -14.54 0.29
N THR A 222 -6.46 -15.18 -0.09
CA THR A 222 -5.07 -14.77 0.18
C THR A 222 -4.22 -15.13 -1.04
N THR A 223 -2.92 -14.83 -1.03
CA THR A 223 -2.07 -14.93 -2.21
C THR A 223 -1.44 -16.30 -2.42
N THR A 224 -1.24 -17.12 -1.39
CA THR A 224 -0.50 -18.39 -1.52
C THR A 224 -1.14 -19.53 -0.74
N ASP A 225 -0.81 -20.78 -1.12
CA ASP A 225 -1.27 -21.97 -0.39
C ASP A 225 -0.82 -21.95 1.08
N LEU A 226 0.45 -21.59 1.35
CA LEU A 226 0.97 -21.51 2.71
C LEU A 226 0.28 -20.39 3.52
N ALA A 227 -0.06 -19.26 2.91
CA ALA A 227 -0.85 -18.23 3.57
C ALA A 227 -2.28 -18.71 3.87
N ALA A 228 -2.89 -19.49 2.97
CA ALA A 228 -4.22 -20.08 3.17
C ALA A 228 -4.21 -21.11 4.31
N GLU A 229 -3.22 -22.00 4.33
CA GLU A 229 -2.98 -22.96 5.42
C GLU A 229 -2.79 -22.22 6.75
N THR A 230 -1.96 -21.18 6.78
CA THR A 230 -1.72 -20.37 7.97
C THR A 230 -3.01 -19.68 8.45
N LEU A 231 -3.78 -19.07 7.54
CA LEU A 231 -5.05 -18.43 7.87
C LEU A 231 -6.09 -19.43 8.41
N SER A 232 -6.09 -20.67 7.90
CA SER A 232 -6.99 -21.74 8.37
C SER A 232 -6.79 -22.10 9.84
N THR A 233 -5.61 -21.84 10.40
CA THR A 233 -5.34 -22.04 11.85
C THR A 233 -6.16 -21.08 12.72
N LEU A 234 -6.52 -19.91 12.19
CA LEU A 234 -7.33 -18.91 12.86
C LEU A 234 -8.81 -19.00 12.47
N HIS A 235 -9.10 -19.43 11.23
CA HIS A 235 -10.45 -19.53 10.67
C HIS A 235 -10.76 -20.94 10.13
N PRO A 236 -10.77 -21.99 10.98
CA PRO A 236 -10.85 -23.39 10.54
C PRO A 236 -12.18 -23.78 9.88
N SER A 237 -13.25 -23.01 10.15
CA SER A 237 -14.58 -23.26 9.57
C SER A 237 -14.82 -22.46 8.27
N SER A 238 -13.95 -21.52 7.94
CA SER A 238 -14.14 -20.64 6.80
C SER A 238 -13.70 -21.30 5.50
N LYS A 239 -14.37 -20.98 4.40
CA LYS A 239 -13.88 -21.33 3.07
C LYS A 239 -12.72 -20.41 2.71
N ILE A 240 -11.51 -20.94 2.65
CA ILE A 240 -10.30 -20.19 2.31
C ILE A 240 -9.81 -20.63 0.93
N VAL A 241 -9.58 -19.68 0.03
CA VAL A 241 -9.12 -19.96 -1.34
C VAL A 241 -7.87 -19.12 -1.64
N PRO A 242 -6.71 -19.76 -1.89
CA PRO A 242 -5.53 -19.06 -2.35
C PRO A 242 -5.70 -18.62 -3.82
N ILE A 243 -5.43 -17.36 -4.09
CA ILE A 243 -5.48 -16.74 -5.42
C ILE A 243 -4.21 -15.90 -5.58
N LEU A 244 -3.26 -16.44 -6.34
CA LEU A 244 -1.98 -15.80 -6.65
C LEU A 244 -2.16 -14.35 -7.13
N SER A 245 -1.19 -13.50 -6.81
CA SER A 245 -1.10 -12.16 -7.39
C SER A 245 -0.80 -12.29 -8.88
N GLY A 246 -1.64 -11.67 -9.71
CA GLY A 246 -1.41 -11.55 -11.15
C GLY A 246 -0.85 -10.18 -11.51
N TYR A 247 -0.39 -10.06 -12.75
CA TYR A 247 -0.03 -8.80 -13.38
C TYR A 247 -0.98 -8.53 -14.56
N ASP A 248 -1.12 -7.27 -14.96
CA ASP A 248 -1.90 -6.88 -16.14
C ASP A 248 -0.96 -6.70 -17.33
N ASN A 249 -1.23 -7.37 -18.45
CA ASN A 249 -0.41 -7.23 -19.67
C ASN A 249 -0.40 -5.78 -20.18
N ASP A 250 -1.44 -4.99 -19.90
CA ASP A 250 -1.49 -3.59 -20.28
C ASP A 250 -0.40 -2.74 -19.61
N ASP A 251 0.07 -3.14 -18.42
CA ASP A 251 1.19 -2.49 -17.74
C ASP A 251 2.51 -2.65 -18.52
N PHE A 252 2.60 -3.58 -19.49
CA PHE A 252 3.82 -3.90 -20.24
C PHE A 252 3.75 -3.53 -21.73
N LYS A 253 2.58 -3.18 -22.26
CA LYS A 253 2.40 -2.86 -23.70
C LYS A 253 3.35 -1.79 -24.22
N PHE A 254 3.58 -0.74 -23.42
CA PHE A 254 4.50 0.33 -23.81
C PHE A 254 5.95 -0.17 -23.93
N LEU A 255 6.34 -1.21 -23.18
CA LEU A 255 7.66 -1.83 -23.29
C LEU A 255 7.79 -2.60 -24.60
N GLU A 256 6.75 -3.29 -25.05
CA GLU A 256 6.76 -3.98 -26.35
C GLU A 256 7.00 -2.99 -27.49
N GLU A 257 6.35 -1.83 -27.45
CA GLU A 257 6.62 -0.75 -28.40
C GLU A 257 8.06 -0.25 -28.30
N LEU A 258 8.59 -0.06 -27.10
CA LEU A 258 9.98 0.36 -26.90
C LEU A 258 10.96 -0.65 -27.46
N VAL A 259 10.75 -1.95 -27.21
CA VAL A 259 11.59 -3.05 -27.73
C VAL A 259 11.47 -3.15 -29.25
N SER A 260 10.28 -3.02 -29.83
CA SER A 260 10.11 -3.06 -31.29
C SER A 260 10.80 -1.92 -32.03
N LYS A 261 11.01 -0.78 -31.36
CA LYS A 261 11.76 0.38 -31.90
C LYS A 261 13.27 0.27 -31.66
N ARG A 262 13.77 -0.80 -31.01
CA ARG A 262 15.21 -1.00 -30.68
C ARG A 262 16.08 -1.54 -31.82
N ASP A 263 15.59 -1.60 -33.06
CA ASP A 263 16.42 -2.04 -34.21
C ASP A 263 17.70 -1.20 -34.45
N ASP A 264 17.85 -0.05 -33.76
CA ASP A 264 19.02 0.85 -33.86
C ASP A 264 19.82 1.04 -32.56
N PHE A 265 19.65 0.21 -31.52
CA PHE A 265 20.67 0.18 -30.45
C PHE A 265 21.92 -0.52 -30.98
N SER A 266 22.82 0.26 -31.57
CA SER A 266 24.24 0.00 -31.38
C SER A 266 24.42 -0.12 -29.87
N THR A 267 24.48 -1.36 -29.37
CA THR A 267 24.92 -1.64 -28.01
C THR A 267 26.35 -1.17 -27.94
N GLU A 268 26.57 0.10 -27.56
CA GLU A 268 27.68 0.37 -26.67
C GLU A 268 27.40 -0.55 -25.47
N LEU A 269 28.02 -1.73 -25.51
CA LEU A 269 28.09 -2.62 -24.37
C LEU A 269 28.50 -1.72 -23.22
N SER A 270 27.58 -1.51 -22.28
CA SER A 270 27.93 -0.81 -21.06
C SER A 270 29.14 -1.53 -20.49
N GLU A 271 30.22 -0.81 -20.19
CA GLU A 271 31.41 -1.43 -19.59
C GLU A 271 31.10 -2.08 -18.23
N LYS A 272 29.92 -1.80 -17.65
CA LYS A 272 29.45 -2.33 -16.39
C LYS A 272 28.26 -3.27 -16.55
N LEU A 273 28.26 -4.35 -15.76
CA LEU A 273 27.11 -5.21 -15.52
C LEU A 273 26.13 -4.51 -14.58
N LYS A 274 24.89 -4.30 -15.04
CA LYS A 274 23.88 -3.52 -14.33
C LYS A 274 22.90 -4.39 -13.58
N PHE A 275 22.88 -4.26 -12.26
CA PHE A 275 21.90 -4.85 -11.37
C PHE A 275 20.85 -3.81 -11.01
N ILE A 276 19.60 -4.24 -10.86
CA ILE A 276 18.52 -3.39 -10.33
C ILE A 276 17.74 -4.12 -9.25
N TYR A 277 17.59 -3.46 -8.11
CA TYR A 277 16.61 -3.83 -7.08
C TYR A 277 15.47 -2.83 -7.12
N ALA A 278 14.24 -3.34 -7.29
CA ALA A 278 13.03 -2.53 -7.28
C ALA A 278 12.10 -3.03 -6.17
N GLY A 279 11.98 -2.27 -5.07
CA GLY A 279 11.14 -2.65 -3.94
C GLY A 279 11.52 -1.95 -2.65
N SER A 280 10.83 -2.32 -1.56
CA SER A 280 11.17 -1.87 -0.21
C SER A 280 12.11 -2.88 0.46
N LEU A 281 13.08 -2.40 1.25
CA LEU A 281 13.99 -3.25 2.03
C LEU A 281 13.43 -3.60 3.44
N TYR A 282 12.32 -2.97 3.83
CA TYR A 282 11.62 -3.23 5.10
C TYR A 282 12.53 -3.19 6.34
N GLY A 283 13.43 -2.20 6.41
CA GLY A 283 14.16 -1.83 7.62
C GLY A 283 14.77 -3.00 8.41
N GLY A 284 15.68 -3.75 7.78
CA GLY A 284 16.43 -4.84 8.41
C GLY A 284 15.92 -6.26 8.13
N LYS A 285 14.90 -6.41 7.28
CA LYS A 285 14.42 -7.74 6.83
C LYS A 285 15.06 -8.19 5.53
N ARG A 286 14.83 -7.44 4.44
CA ARG A 286 15.45 -7.71 3.13
C ARG A 286 16.83 -7.07 3.14
N ASP A 287 17.80 -7.85 3.59
CA ASP A 287 19.10 -7.34 3.98
C ASP A 287 20.11 -7.29 2.81
N PRO A 288 20.53 -6.10 2.34
CA PRO A 288 21.55 -5.99 1.30
C PRO A 288 22.98 -6.28 1.80
N ASN A 289 23.21 -6.39 3.12
CA ASN A 289 24.55 -6.63 3.68
C ASN A 289 25.19 -7.90 3.09
N TYR A 290 24.43 -8.98 2.88
CA TYR A 290 24.96 -10.23 2.30
C TYR A 290 25.55 -10.03 0.91
N LEU A 291 24.88 -9.24 0.06
CA LEU A 291 25.40 -8.94 -1.28
C LEU A 291 26.64 -8.06 -1.20
N PHE A 292 26.61 -7.03 -0.36
CA PHE A 292 27.71 -6.07 -0.25
C PHE A 292 28.96 -6.69 0.38
N GLU A 293 28.78 -7.57 1.37
CA GLU A 293 29.85 -8.37 1.95
C GLU A 293 30.49 -9.29 0.91
N ALA A 294 29.68 -9.99 0.11
CA ALA A 294 30.17 -10.86 -0.95
C ALA A 294 30.97 -10.08 -2.01
N ILE A 295 30.49 -8.90 -2.42
CA ILE A 295 31.21 -8.04 -3.37
C ILE A 295 32.56 -7.61 -2.80
N ARG A 296 32.58 -7.10 -1.56
CA ARG A 296 33.81 -6.65 -0.89
C ARG A 296 34.81 -7.80 -0.75
N GLN A 297 34.35 -8.98 -0.31
CA GLN A 297 35.18 -10.16 -0.18
C GLN A 297 35.79 -10.57 -1.52
N LEU A 298 35.00 -10.62 -2.60
CA LEU A 298 35.50 -11.00 -3.92
C LEU A 298 36.50 -9.98 -4.48
N GLU A 299 36.33 -8.70 -4.16
CA GLU A 299 37.28 -7.66 -4.54
C GLU A 299 38.60 -7.79 -3.76
N ASP A 300 38.55 -8.04 -2.45
CA ASP A 300 39.74 -8.28 -1.61
C ASP A 300 40.52 -9.54 -2.04
N GLU A 301 39.80 -10.56 -2.52
CA GLU A 301 40.38 -11.78 -3.09
C GLU A 301 40.88 -11.61 -4.54
N ASN A 302 40.78 -10.41 -5.13
CA ASN A 302 41.12 -10.11 -6.53
C ASN A 302 40.35 -10.99 -7.55
N LYS A 303 39.14 -11.42 -7.19
CA LYS A 303 38.24 -12.23 -8.05
C LYS A 303 37.19 -11.38 -8.76
N LEU A 304 36.98 -10.15 -8.30
CA LEU A 304 36.02 -9.21 -8.84
C LEU A 304 36.65 -7.81 -8.94
N ASP A 305 36.38 -7.12 -10.04
CA ASP A 305 36.63 -5.70 -10.19
C ASP A 305 35.28 -5.00 -10.08
N SER A 306 34.99 -4.42 -8.92
CA SER A 306 33.69 -3.80 -8.62
C SER A 306 33.38 -2.61 -9.53
N SER A 307 34.40 -1.97 -10.12
CA SER A 307 34.20 -0.88 -11.08
C SER A 307 33.42 -1.30 -12.33
N LYS A 308 33.38 -2.60 -12.62
CA LYS A 308 32.61 -3.22 -13.73
C LYS A 308 31.18 -3.57 -13.35
N ILE A 309 30.70 -3.15 -12.19
CA ILE A 309 29.33 -3.40 -11.74
C ILE A 309 28.69 -2.07 -11.36
N SER A 310 27.38 -1.98 -11.58
CA SER A 310 26.53 -0.95 -10.99
C SER A 310 25.25 -1.57 -10.44
N ILE A 311 24.82 -1.12 -9.27
CA ILE A 311 23.63 -1.62 -8.59
C ILE A 311 22.70 -0.45 -8.34
N GLU A 312 21.56 -0.43 -9.03
CA GLU A 312 20.54 0.60 -8.85
C GLU A 312 19.46 0.11 -7.87
N PHE A 313 19.11 0.92 -6.88
CA PHE A 313 18.02 0.68 -5.94
C PHE A 313 16.90 1.69 -6.14
N TYR A 314 15.68 1.19 -6.39
CA TYR A 314 14.46 1.98 -6.49
C TYR A 314 13.43 1.49 -5.47
N GLY A 315 12.88 2.42 -4.68
CA GLY A 315 11.94 2.15 -3.60
C GLY A 315 12.36 2.76 -2.28
N ASP A 316 12.15 2.03 -1.17
CA ASP A 316 12.61 2.46 0.15
C ASP A 316 14.11 2.24 0.27
N SER A 317 14.83 3.32 0.58
CA SER A 317 16.29 3.36 0.68
C SER A 317 16.79 3.61 2.11
N THR A 318 15.92 3.47 3.11
CA THR A 318 16.26 3.76 4.51
C THR A 318 17.49 2.95 4.95
N GLY A 319 18.57 3.64 5.32
CA GLY A 319 19.83 3.04 5.79
C GLY A 319 20.74 2.46 4.71
N LEU A 320 20.32 2.45 3.44
CA LEU A 320 21.07 1.81 2.35
C LEU A 320 22.41 2.52 2.06
N GLU A 321 22.44 3.84 2.10
CA GLU A 321 23.67 4.63 1.89
C GLU A 321 24.71 4.34 2.98
N GLU A 322 24.28 4.25 4.23
CA GLU A 322 25.16 3.90 5.37
C GLU A 322 25.74 2.49 5.22
N ILE A 323 24.92 1.54 4.77
CA ILE A 323 25.36 0.16 4.50
C ILE A 323 26.36 0.15 3.34
N ALA A 324 26.07 0.82 2.22
CA ALA A 324 26.99 0.89 1.08
C ALA A 324 28.33 1.52 1.47
N ASN A 325 28.32 2.60 2.26
CA ASN A 325 29.53 3.26 2.75
C ASN A 325 30.38 2.33 3.65
N ARG A 326 29.73 1.53 4.51
CA ARG A 326 30.43 0.56 5.38
C ARG A 326 31.30 -0.43 4.60
N TYR A 327 30.83 -0.86 3.43
CA TYR A 327 31.56 -1.77 2.55
C TYR A 327 32.42 -1.06 1.49
N GLY A 328 32.44 0.28 1.48
CA GLY A 328 33.17 1.06 0.47
C GLY A 328 32.59 0.95 -0.94
N LEU A 329 31.28 0.75 -1.08
CA LEU A 329 30.60 0.48 -2.36
C LEU A 329 29.78 1.67 -2.89
N LEU A 330 29.97 2.87 -2.34
CA LEU A 330 29.22 4.07 -2.76
C LEU A 330 29.39 4.38 -4.26
N ASP A 331 30.54 4.07 -4.84
CA ASP A 331 30.84 4.34 -6.25
C ASP A 331 30.08 3.42 -7.23
N ILE A 332 29.50 2.32 -6.74
CA ILE A 332 28.78 1.33 -7.55
C ILE A 332 27.30 1.23 -7.19
N VAL A 333 26.89 1.75 -6.03
CA VAL A 333 25.49 1.73 -5.56
C VAL A 333 24.82 3.06 -5.88
N HIS A 334 23.78 3.02 -6.70
CA HIS A 334 22.93 4.17 -7.01
C HIS A 334 21.58 4.05 -6.31
N ILE A 335 21.20 5.08 -5.54
CA ILE A 335 19.93 5.12 -4.81
C ILE A 335 19.01 6.12 -5.50
N GLY A 336 18.03 5.61 -6.23
CA GLY A 336 17.11 6.43 -7.03
C GLY A 336 15.79 6.79 -6.34
N GLY A 337 15.57 6.29 -5.12
CA GLY A 337 14.34 6.54 -4.35
C GLY A 337 13.08 5.96 -5.01
N LYS A 338 11.92 6.49 -4.64
CA LYS A 338 10.63 6.08 -5.21
C LYS A 338 10.38 6.81 -6.54
N ILE A 339 10.17 6.05 -7.60
CA ILE A 339 9.83 6.55 -8.94
C ILE A 339 8.53 5.89 -9.43
N ALA A 340 7.95 6.42 -10.51
CA ALA A 340 6.74 5.85 -11.11
C ALA A 340 6.98 4.40 -11.57
N HIS A 341 5.94 3.56 -11.48
CA HIS A 341 6.04 2.15 -11.83
C HIS A 341 6.52 1.93 -13.27
N GLU A 342 6.03 2.74 -14.22
CA GLU A 342 6.47 2.71 -15.62
C GLU A 342 7.99 2.94 -15.77
N GLU A 343 8.56 3.87 -15.00
CA GLU A 343 9.98 4.18 -15.04
C GLU A 343 10.82 3.05 -14.42
N VAL A 344 10.31 2.38 -13.36
CA VAL A 344 10.94 1.17 -12.83
C VAL A 344 11.00 0.09 -13.90
N LEU A 345 9.88 -0.16 -14.61
CA LEU A 345 9.82 -1.15 -15.68
C LEU A 345 10.79 -0.85 -16.83
N LYS A 346 10.93 0.42 -17.23
CA LYS A 346 11.95 0.85 -18.22
C LYS A 346 13.36 0.55 -17.74
N LYS A 347 13.64 0.79 -16.46
CA LYS A 347 14.97 0.54 -15.87
C LYS A 347 15.25 -0.96 -15.73
N GLN A 348 14.26 -1.75 -15.34
CA GLN A 348 14.33 -3.22 -15.36
C GLN A 348 14.63 -3.75 -16.76
N LEU A 349 13.95 -3.25 -17.79
CA LEU A 349 14.21 -3.60 -19.20
C LEU A 349 15.62 -3.21 -19.68
N ASN A 350 16.24 -2.19 -19.06
CA ASN A 350 17.58 -1.69 -19.39
C ASN A 350 18.70 -2.27 -18.50
N SER A 351 18.35 -3.12 -17.54
CA SER A 351 19.30 -3.79 -16.66
C SER A 351 19.71 -5.16 -17.20
N ASP A 352 20.88 -5.64 -16.80
CA ASP A 352 21.35 -6.98 -17.16
C ASP A 352 20.84 -8.04 -16.17
N VAL A 353 20.65 -7.64 -14.90
CA VAL A 353 20.24 -8.53 -13.81
C VAL A 353 19.17 -7.87 -12.94
N LEU A 354 18.01 -8.53 -12.82
CA LEU A 354 17.01 -8.22 -11.82
C LEU A 354 17.42 -8.84 -10.48
N LEU A 355 17.68 -7.99 -9.49
CA LEU A 355 18.10 -8.39 -8.16
C LEU A 355 16.87 -8.55 -7.25
N LEU A 356 16.74 -9.74 -6.67
CA LEU A 356 15.78 -10.04 -5.63
C LEU A 356 16.50 -10.24 -4.30
N ILE A 357 16.17 -9.39 -3.33
CA ILE A 357 16.60 -9.52 -1.94
C ILE A 357 15.38 -9.90 -1.11
N SER A 358 15.43 -11.06 -0.48
CA SER A 358 14.35 -11.58 0.37
C SER A 358 14.77 -11.54 1.84
N TRP A 359 13.80 -11.68 2.74
CA TRP A 359 14.07 -11.86 4.16
C TRP A 359 14.40 -13.33 4.45
N ASP A 360 15.55 -13.59 5.06
CA ASP A 360 15.97 -14.93 5.49
C ASP A 360 15.28 -15.32 6.81
N ASP A 361 13.98 -15.56 6.75
CA ASP A 361 13.15 -16.02 7.87
C ASP A 361 12.08 -17.00 7.37
N GLU A 362 11.78 -18.02 8.18
CA GLU A 362 10.74 -19.01 7.89
C GLU A 362 9.38 -18.37 7.58
N LYS A 363 9.08 -17.22 8.21
CA LYS A 363 7.84 -16.48 7.99
C LYS A 363 7.75 -15.85 6.60
N GLU A 364 8.86 -15.62 5.91
CA GLU A 364 8.87 -15.06 4.56
C GLU A 364 8.36 -16.07 3.52
N LYS A 365 8.44 -17.38 3.81
CA LYS A 365 8.07 -18.46 2.88
C LYS A 365 6.63 -18.40 2.39
N MET A 366 5.75 -17.70 3.12
CA MET A 366 4.35 -17.53 2.72
C MET A 366 4.16 -16.52 1.60
N PHE A 367 5.17 -15.70 1.30
CA PHE A 367 5.14 -14.75 0.21
C PHE A 367 5.86 -15.30 -1.01
N ILE A 368 5.28 -15.06 -2.18
CA ILE A 368 5.94 -15.28 -3.46
C ILE A 368 6.39 -13.90 -3.94
N PRO A 369 7.71 -13.66 -4.09
CA PRO A 369 8.19 -12.42 -4.69
C PRO A 369 7.75 -12.35 -6.15
N GLY A 370 7.37 -11.15 -6.59
CA GLY A 370 6.83 -10.88 -7.93
C GLY A 370 7.48 -9.68 -8.58
#